data_AF-A0A1M5XM92-F1
#
_entry.id   AF-A0A1M5XM92-F1
#
_cell.length_a   1.000
_cell.length_b   1.000
_cell.length_c   1.000
_cell.angle_alpha   90.00
_cell.angle_beta   90.00
_cell.angle_gamma   90.00
#
_symmetry.space_group_name_H-M   'P 1'
#
loop_
_entity.id
_entity.type
_entity.pdbx_description
1 polymer ?
#
loop_
_entity_poly.entity_id
_entity_poly.type
_entity_poly.pdbx_seq_one_letter_code
_entity_poly.pdbx_strand_id
1 'polypeptide(L)'
;MKQILGYISFLFLILIVSCNGQENKNKKIDTSKIKEITITNKVFCNGGHNLKSGNLVITNEAEIEKIINGLSNSEPIKADVNMKMNNGFFDINFYEGGKEYLYTINYTIYNGVILWNNGNLYKNDKLEVLIYQMFAE
;
A
#
# COMPACT_ATOMS: atom_id res chain seq x y z
N MET A 1 -40.09 -54.50 -23.68
CA MET A 1 -40.17 -53.20 -24.38
C MET A 1 -39.35 -52.18 -23.59
N LYS A 2 -38.35 -51.58 -24.26
CA LYS A 2 -37.73 -50.24 -24.07
C LYS A 2 -37.22 -49.88 -22.65
N GLN A 3 -35.91 -49.89 -22.38
CA GLN A 3 -34.88 -48.88 -22.72
C GLN A 3 -35.17 -47.44 -22.26
N ILE A 4 -34.07 -46.77 -21.87
CA ILE A 4 -33.82 -45.35 -21.56
C ILE A 4 -33.68 -45.15 -20.05
N LEU A 5 -32.50 -45.30 -19.45
CA LEU A 5 -31.21 -44.64 -19.71
C LEU A 5 -31.27 -43.12 -19.47
N GLY A 6 -30.62 -42.69 -18.39
CA GLY A 6 -30.06 -41.35 -18.28
C GLY A 6 -30.86 -40.37 -17.43
N TYR A 7 -30.11 -39.51 -16.75
CA TYR A 7 -30.57 -38.33 -16.03
C TYR A 7 -31.23 -38.70 -14.68
N ILE A 8 -30.57 -38.58 -13.54
CA ILE A 8 -30.11 -37.29 -13.00
C ILE A 8 -29.05 -37.64 -11.96
N SER A 9 -27.82 -37.82 -12.46
CA SER A 9 -26.57 -37.75 -11.71
C SER A 9 -26.36 -36.29 -11.29
N PHE A 10 -27.20 -35.79 -10.38
CA PHE A 10 -27.32 -34.36 -10.04
C PHE A 10 -27.11 -34.12 -8.54
N LEU A 11 -26.23 -34.91 -7.93
CA LEU A 11 -25.81 -34.70 -6.55
C LEU A 11 -24.31 -34.92 -6.35
N PHE A 12 -23.51 -34.61 -7.38
CA PHE A 12 -22.06 -34.72 -7.37
C PHE A 12 -21.40 -33.55 -8.13
N LEU A 13 -21.79 -32.30 -7.83
CA LEU A 13 -21.11 -31.12 -8.37
C LEU A 13 -21.29 -29.83 -7.54
N ILE A 14 -21.35 -29.97 -6.22
CA ILE A 14 -21.10 -28.85 -5.29
C ILE A 14 -19.85 -29.20 -4.48
N LEU A 15 -18.79 -29.53 -5.21
CA LEU A 15 -17.44 -29.53 -4.70
C LEU A 15 -16.80 -28.29 -5.31
N ILE A 16 -16.19 -27.49 -4.45
CA ILE A 16 -15.16 -26.49 -4.76
C ILE A 16 -15.55 -25.38 -5.74
N VAL A 17 -16.49 -24.52 -5.33
CA VAL A 17 -16.12 -23.10 -5.31
C VAL A 17 -15.18 -22.94 -4.12
N SER A 18 -13.97 -23.48 -4.27
CA SER A 18 -12.81 -22.89 -3.62
C SER A 18 -12.77 -21.51 -4.24
N CYS A 19 -13.37 -20.53 -3.56
CA CYS A 19 -12.75 -19.23 -3.52
C CYS A 19 -11.34 -19.55 -3.03
N ASN A 20 -10.42 -19.74 -3.98
CA ASN A 20 -9.06 -19.30 -3.81
C ASN A 20 -9.20 -17.82 -3.46
N GLY A 21 -9.50 -17.54 -2.20
CA GLY A 21 -8.81 -16.51 -1.47
C GLY A 21 -7.36 -16.89 -1.66
N GLN A 22 -6.78 -16.41 -2.75
CA GLN A 22 -5.39 -16.04 -2.74
C GLN A 22 -5.31 -15.13 -1.52
N GLU A 23 -4.93 -15.72 -0.39
CA GLU A 23 -4.05 -15.06 0.53
C GLU A 23 -2.98 -14.45 -0.36
N ASN A 24 -3.15 -13.17 -0.65
CA ASN A 24 -2.06 -12.32 -1.11
C ASN A 24 -1.08 -12.38 0.05
N LYS A 25 -0.25 -13.42 0.08
CA LYS A 25 1.00 -13.43 0.81
C LYS A 25 1.70 -12.22 0.24
N ASN A 26 1.63 -11.10 0.97
CA ASN A 26 2.32 -9.86 0.65
C ASN A 26 3.72 -10.28 0.21
N LYS A 27 4.00 -10.16 -1.09
CA LYS A 27 5.32 -10.50 -1.61
C LYS A 27 6.28 -9.58 -0.89
N LYS A 28 7.04 -10.14 0.05
CA LYS A 28 7.96 -9.39 0.89
C LYS A 28 8.94 -8.67 -0.02
N ILE A 29 8.98 -7.34 0.10
CA ILE A 29 9.91 -6.50 -0.65
C ILE A 29 11.32 -6.83 -0.14
N ASP A 30 12.22 -7.15 -1.07
CA ASP A 30 13.62 -7.48 -0.78
C ASP A 30 14.45 -6.18 -0.74
N THR A 31 14.71 -5.70 0.48
CA THR A 31 15.44 -4.44 0.73
C THR A 31 16.85 -4.45 0.16
N SER A 32 17.49 -5.62 0.05
CA SER A 32 18.86 -5.74 -0.51
C SER A 32 18.94 -5.36 -2.00
N LYS A 33 17.80 -5.31 -2.69
CA LYS A 33 17.69 -4.93 -4.10
C LYS A 33 17.34 -3.46 -4.32
N ILE A 34 17.14 -2.70 -3.25
CA ILE A 34 16.78 -1.29 -3.28
C ILE A 34 18.03 -0.46 -3.03
N LYS A 35 18.37 0.39 -3.99
CA LYS A 35 19.53 1.28 -3.88
C LYS A 35 19.20 2.60 -3.20
N GLU A 36 17.99 3.10 -3.43
CA GLU A 36 17.51 4.34 -2.88
C GLU A 36 15.98 4.34 -2.81
N ILE A 37 15.46 5.15 -1.89
CA ILE A 37 14.05 5.54 -1.83
C ILE A 37 13.99 7.05 -2.02
N THR A 38 13.16 7.51 -2.95
CA THR A 38 12.83 8.93 -3.09
C THR A 38 11.50 9.20 -2.41
N ILE A 39 11.49 10.14 -1.47
CA ILE A 39 10.27 10.64 -0.84
C ILE A 39 10.06 12.09 -1.27
N THR A 40 8.92 12.38 -1.89
CA THR A 40 8.55 13.71 -2.34
C THR A 40 7.47 14.26 -1.43
N ASN A 41 7.77 15.34 -0.72
CA ASN A 41 6.75 16.14 -0.06
C ASN A 41 6.08 17.06 -1.08
N LYS A 42 4.84 16.73 -1.49
CA LYS A 42 4.05 17.56 -2.42
C LYS A 42 3.23 18.63 -1.71
N VAL A 43 3.37 18.76 -0.39
CA VAL A 43 2.63 19.77 0.38
C VAL A 43 3.24 21.15 0.13
N PHE A 44 2.44 22.03 -0.46
CA PHE A 44 2.66 23.47 -0.40
C PHE A 44 1.93 23.99 0.84
N CYS A 45 2.60 24.00 2.00
CA CYS A 45 1.96 24.38 3.25
C CYS A 45 1.59 25.88 3.25
N ASN A 46 0.30 26.20 3.17
CA ASN A 46 -0.27 27.51 3.53
C ASN A 46 -0.95 27.51 4.92
N GLY A 47 -0.71 26.51 5.77
CA GLY A 47 -1.43 26.34 7.04
C GLY A 47 -0.66 25.58 8.12
N GLY A 48 0.31 26.23 8.76
CA GLY A 48 0.76 25.87 10.12
C GLY A 48 1.67 24.66 10.31
N HIS A 49 2.04 23.93 9.25
CA HIS A 49 3.01 22.84 9.33
C HIS A 49 4.39 23.28 8.82
N ASN A 50 5.40 23.26 9.69
CA ASN A 50 6.81 23.51 9.34
C ASN A 50 7.43 22.25 8.72
N LEU A 51 6.94 21.88 7.54
CA LEU A 51 7.52 20.80 6.75
C LEU A 51 8.32 21.38 5.60
N LYS A 52 9.56 20.91 5.42
CA LYS A 52 10.36 21.23 4.24
C LYS A 52 9.66 20.73 2.99
N SER A 53 9.43 21.61 2.01
CA SER A 53 9.01 21.18 0.67
C SER A 53 10.19 20.57 -0.08
N GLY A 54 9.95 19.52 -0.87
CA GLY A 54 10.95 18.99 -1.79
C GLY A 54 11.11 17.48 -1.74
N ASN A 55 12.20 17.02 -2.33
CA ASN A 55 12.53 15.61 -2.47
C ASN A 55 13.62 15.24 -1.46
N LEU A 56 13.44 14.11 -0.78
CA LEU A 56 14.44 13.46 0.02
C LEU A 56 14.86 12.17 -0.69
N VAL A 57 16.15 12.02 -0.95
CA VAL A 57 16.73 10.77 -1.48
C VAL A 57 17.41 10.05 -0.33
N ILE A 58 16.95 8.84 -0.03
CA ILE A 58 17.40 8.03 1.07
C ILE A 58 18.22 6.88 0.50
N THR A 59 19.52 6.88 0.76
CA THR A 59 20.46 5.82 0.32
C THR A 59 21.00 5.00 1.49
N ASN A 60 20.65 5.35 2.73
CA ASN A 60 21.08 4.62 3.91
C ASN A 60 20.28 3.31 4.04
N GLU A 61 20.97 2.18 4.07
CA GLU A 61 20.34 0.85 4.11
C GLU A 61 19.40 0.64 5.32
N ALA A 62 19.78 1.14 6.50
CA ALA A 62 18.96 0.99 7.70
C ALA A 62 17.69 1.86 7.64
N GLU A 63 17.75 3.04 7.01
CA GLU A 63 16.58 3.88 6.78
C GLU A 63 15.65 3.29 5.71
N ILE A 64 16.22 2.77 4.62
CA ILE A 64 15.49 2.01 3.61
C ILE A 64 14.75 0.85 4.27
N GLU A 65 15.42 0.05 5.09
CA GLU A 65 14.80 -1.08 5.78
C GLU A 65 13.65 -0.62 6.70
N LYS A 66 13.83 0.48 7.46
CA LYS A 66 12.75 1.04 8.30
C LYS A 66 11.52 1.42 7.49
N ILE A 67 11.70 2.10 6.35
CA ILE A 67 10.59 2.52 5.48
C ILE A 67 9.88 1.32 4.88
N ILE A 68 10.63 0.35 4.33
CA ILE A 68 10.05 -0.84 3.70
C ILE A 68 9.34 -1.72 4.73
N ASN A 69 9.88 -1.85 5.94
CA ASN A 69 9.19 -2.52 7.05
C ASN A 69 7.92 -1.77 7.44
N GLY A 70 7.96 -0.43 7.46
CA GLY A 70 6.77 0.40 7.62
C GLY A 70 5.70 0.06 6.59
N LEU A 71 6.03 0.12 5.30
CA LEU A 71 5.13 -0.20 4.19
C LEU A 71 4.58 -1.64 4.25
N SER A 72 5.42 -2.61 4.63
CA SER A 72 5.03 -4.02 4.70
C SER A 72 4.02 -4.32 5.81
N ASN A 73 3.96 -3.48 6.85
CA ASN A 73 3.01 -3.59 7.96
C ASN A 73 1.68 -2.87 7.69
N SER A 74 1.44 -2.42 6.47
CA SER A 74 0.20 -1.72 6.12
C SER A 74 -0.96 -2.70 5.97
N GLU A 75 -2.12 -2.34 6.52
CA GLU A 75 -3.30 -3.18 6.51
C GLU A 75 -4.22 -2.81 5.34
N PRO A 76 -4.62 -3.74 4.47
CA PRO A 76 -5.50 -3.43 3.35
C PRO A 76 -6.88 -2.99 3.88
N ILE A 77 -7.43 -1.93 3.30
CA ILE A 77 -8.77 -1.44 3.63
C ILE A 77 -9.72 -1.60 2.44
N LYS A 78 -10.96 -1.97 2.73
CA LYS A 78 -12.06 -2.08 1.75
C LYS A 78 -13.07 -0.95 1.86
N ALA A 79 -12.83 0.01 2.76
CA ALA A 79 -13.74 1.11 3.02
C ALA A 79 -13.63 2.18 1.93
N ASP A 80 -14.74 2.87 1.68
CA ASP A 80 -14.74 4.07 0.85
C ASP A 80 -14.10 5.21 1.64
N VAL A 81 -12.90 5.60 1.25
CA VAL A 81 -12.14 6.68 1.88
C VAL A 81 -12.37 7.95 1.09
N ASN A 82 -12.85 9.00 1.75
CA ASN A 82 -12.98 10.30 1.14
C ASN A 82 -11.60 10.95 0.96
N MET A 83 -11.01 10.78 -0.22
CA MET A 83 -9.71 11.35 -0.60
C MET A 83 -9.78 12.83 -1.03
N LYS A 84 -10.96 13.48 -0.98
CA LYS A 84 -11.14 14.87 -1.45
C LYS A 84 -10.69 15.91 -0.41
N MET A 85 -10.65 15.54 0.87
CA MET A 85 -10.19 16.40 1.96
C MET A 85 -8.89 15.83 2.52
N ASN A 86 -7.80 15.97 1.75
CA ASN A 86 -6.49 15.47 2.14
C ASN A 86 -5.57 16.61 2.61
N ASN A 87 -5.14 16.52 3.87
CA ASN A 87 -4.16 17.45 4.45
C ASN A 87 -2.77 16.88 4.24
N GLY A 88 -2.24 17.07 3.04
CA GLY A 88 -0.87 16.74 2.72
C GLY A 88 -0.69 15.41 2.01
N PHE A 89 0.43 15.32 1.28
CA PHE A 89 0.68 14.27 0.32
C PHE A 89 2.18 14.02 0.24
N PHE A 90 2.59 12.79 0.57
CA PHE A 90 3.93 12.30 0.31
C PHE A 90 3.87 11.20 -0.74
N ASP A 91 4.75 11.26 -1.72
CA ASP A 91 5.02 10.11 -2.59
C ASP A 91 6.30 9.43 -2.17
N ILE A 92 6.27 8.11 -2.11
CA ILE A 92 7.43 7.25 -1.89
C ILE A 92 7.63 6.43 -3.17
N ASN A 93 8.76 6.62 -3.84
CA ASN A 93 9.13 5.86 -5.02
C ASN A 93 10.45 5.10 -4.81
N PHE A 94 10.52 3.86 -5.28
CA PHE A 94 11.75 3.06 -5.29
C PHE A 94 11.69 1.93 -6.32
N TYR A 95 12.87 1.38 -6.63
CA TYR A 95 13.01 0.20 -7.48
C TYR A 95 13.53 -1.00 -6.68
N GLU A 96 12.86 -2.14 -6.82
CA GLU A 96 13.31 -3.44 -6.32
C GLU A 96 13.76 -4.27 -7.52
N GLY A 97 15.07 -4.36 -7.76
CA GLY A 97 15.62 -5.23 -8.81
C GLY A 97 15.03 -4.97 -10.22
N GLY A 98 14.67 -3.72 -10.51
CA GLY A 98 14.07 -3.30 -11.79
C GLY A 98 12.54 -3.14 -11.78
N LYS A 99 11.85 -3.52 -10.71
CA LYS A 99 10.42 -3.24 -10.54
C LYS A 99 10.20 -1.94 -9.78
N GLU A 100 9.43 -1.02 -10.35
CA GLU A 100 9.06 0.24 -9.70
C GLU A 100 7.91 0.04 -8.71
N TYR A 101 7.99 0.75 -7.58
CA TYR A 101 6.97 0.82 -6.55
C TYR A 101 6.68 2.29 -6.23
N LEU A 102 5.43 2.70 -6.46
CA LEU A 102 4.94 4.03 -6.09
C LEU A 102 3.87 3.90 -5.01
N TYR A 103 4.15 4.46 -3.84
CA TYR A 103 3.19 4.59 -2.76
C TYR A 103 2.89 6.06 -2.52
N THR A 104 1.61 6.36 -2.34
CA THR A 104 1.17 7.69 -1.98
C THR A 104 0.58 7.67 -0.58
N ILE A 105 1.14 8.48 0.32
CA ILE A 105 0.61 8.73 1.66
C ILE A 105 -0.39 9.89 1.57
N ASN A 106 -1.61 9.62 2.02
CA ASN A 106 -2.69 10.58 2.12
C ASN A 106 -3.17 10.69 3.56
N TYR A 107 -3.36 11.90 4.04
CA TYR A 107 -3.93 12.17 5.36
C TYR A 107 -5.39 12.55 5.22
N THR A 108 -6.28 11.72 5.73
CA THR A 108 -7.72 12.03 5.72
C THR A 108 -8.19 12.38 7.13
N ILE A 109 -9.08 13.35 7.21
CA ILE A 109 -9.61 13.86 8.49
C ILE A 109 -10.26 12.74 9.31
N TYR A 110 -10.92 11.78 8.64
CA TYR A 110 -11.73 10.74 9.30
C TYR A 110 -11.04 9.38 9.40
N ASN A 111 -10.11 9.08 8.50
CA ASN A 111 -9.51 7.76 8.38
C ASN A 111 -8.01 7.77 8.67
N GLY A 112 -7.42 8.91 9.07
CA GLY A 112 -5.99 9.03 9.36
C GLY A 112 -5.14 8.77 8.12
N VAL A 113 -4.06 7.99 8.29
CA VAL A 113 -3.04 7.79 7.26
C VAL A 113 -3.42 6.65 6.33
N ILE A 114 -3.69 7.01 5.08
CA ILE A 114 -4.08 6.10 4.02
C ILE A 114 -2.99 6.04 2.97
N LEU A 115 -2.49 4.83 2.72
CA LEU A 115 -1.58 4.55 1.64
C LEU A 115 -2.36 4.12 0.42
N TRP A 116 -2.01 4.68 -0.73
CA TRP A 116 -2.51 4.23 -2.02
C TRP A 116 -1.36 3.63 -2.84
N ASN A 117 -1.58 2.43 -3.37
CA ASN A 117 -0.65 1.75 -4.27
C ASN A 117 -1.43 0.97 -5.31
N ASN A 118 -1.28 1.34 -6.59
CA ASN A 118 -1.88 0.65 -7.74
C ASN A 118 -3.38 0.34 -7.57
N GLY A 119 -4.17 1.30 -7.12
CA GLY A 119 -5.62 1.14 -6.93
C GLY A 119 -6.03 0.50 -5.60
N ASN A 120 -5.07 0.00 -4.81
CA ASN A 120 -5.34 -0.57 -3.50
C ASN A 120 -5.09 0.47 -2.41
N LEU A 121 -5.93 0.43 -1.38
CA LEU A 121 -5.82 1.30 -0.21
C LEU A 121 -5.38 0.49 1.00
N TYR A 122 -4.52 1.10 1.81
CA TYR A 122 -4.01 0.53 3.04
C TYR A 122 -4.03 1.56 4.16
N LYS A 123 -4.14 1.09 5.40
CA LYS A 123 -4.07 1.90 6.61
C LYS A 123 -2.69 1.72 7.26
N ASN A 124 -2.03 2.82 7.60
CA ASN A 124 -0.73 2.78 8.27
C ASN A 124 -0.37 4.07 9.01
N ASP A 125 -0.86 4.25 10.24
CA ASP A 125 -0.59 5.45 11.03
C ASP A 125 0.85 5.55 11.53
N LYS A 126 1.58 4.43 11.63
CA LYS A 126 2.97 4.44 12.09
C LYS A 126 3.92 5.00 11.04
N LEU A 127 3.62 4.75 9.75
CA LEU A 127 4.45 5.23 8.65
C LEU A 127 4.43 6.76 8.54
N GLU A 128 3.31 7.40 8.90
CA GLU A 128 3.25 8.86 8.97
C GLU A 128 4.33 9.44 9.88
N VAL A 129 4.42 8.96 11.12
CA VAL A 129 5.35 9.56 12.10
C VAL A 129 6.77 9.44 11.59
N LEU A 130 7.11 8.29 10.97
CA LEU A 130 8.42 8.06 10.36
C LEU A 130 8.69 9.06 9.23
N ILE A 131 7.76 9.23 8.28
CA ILE A 131 7.97 10.12 7.13
C ILE A 131 7.93 11.59 7.53
N TYR A 132 6.98 11.98 8.38
CA TYR A 132 6.83 13.36 8.83
C TYR A 132 8.11 13.86 9.52
N GLN A 133 8.72 13.05 10.37
CA GLN A 133 9.98 13.39 11.06
C GLN A 133 11.15 13.65 10.11
N MET A 134 11.14 13.07 8.90
CA MET A 134 12.19 13.30 7.90
C MET A 134 12.10 14.70 7.25
N PHE A 135 10.93 15.34 7.35
CA PHE A 135 10.67 16.67 6.77
C PHE A 135 10.43 17.76 7.82
N ALA A 136 10.37 17.41 9.10
CA ALA A 136 10.25 18.36 10.19
C ALA A 136 11.54 19.20 10.35
N GLU A 137 11.36 20.49 10.65
CA GLU A 137 12.42 21.43 11.02
C GLU A 137 12.59 21.56 12.54
#